data_AF-A0A534HN51-F1
#
_entry.id   AF-A0A534HN51-F1
#
_cell.length_a   1.000
_cell.length_b   1.000
_cell.length_c   1.000
_cell.angle_alpha   90.00
_cell.angle_beta   90.00
_cell.angle_gamma   90.00
#
_symmetry.space_group_name_H-M   'P 1'
#
loop_
_entity.id
_entity.type
_entity.pdbx_description
1 polymer ?
#
loop_
_entity_poly.entity_id
_entity_poly.type
_entity_poly.pdbx_seq_one_letter_code
_entity_poly.pdbx_strand_id
1 'polypeptide(L)' 'MKAEAQKGDGRTVYVLRLLNDSGKVWTVRVDAADGSVQ' A
#
# COMPACT_ATOMS: atom_id res chain seq x y z
N MET A 1 -6.25 -0.72 10.48
CA MET A 1 -5.43 -0.42 9.28
C MET A 1 -4.04 -1.00 9.52
N LYS A 2 -3.45 -1.70 8.53
CA LYS A 2 -2.06 -2.20 8.58
C LYS A 2 -1.27 -1.54 7.45
N ALA A 3 -0.05 -1.10 7.73
CA ALA A 3 0.89 -0.59 6.74
C ALA A 3 2.17 -1.43 6.75
N GLU A 4 2.77 -1.63 5.58
CA GLU A 4 4.02 -2.33 5.40
C GLU A 4 4.83 -1.64 4.29
N ALA A 5 6.14 -1.51 4.46
CA ALA A 5 7.03 -0.98 3.43
C ALA A 5 7.79 -2.14 2.79
N GLN A 6 7.64 -2.28 1.47
CA GLN A 6 8.38 -3.25 0.67
C GLN A 6 9.49 -2.52 -0.07
N LYS A 7 10.71 -3.07 0.00
CA LYS A 7 11.90 -2.54 -0.66
C LYS A 7 12.45 -3.60 -1.61
N GLY A 8 12.66 -3.23 -2.86
CA GLY A 8 13.22 -4.10 -3.90
C GLY A 8 13.51 -3.30 -5.16
N ASP A 9 14.55 -3.69 -5.91
CA ASP A 9 14.92 -3.08 -7.20
C ASP A 9 15.09 -1.55 -7.16
N GLY A 10 15.60 -1.02 -6.04
CA GLY A 10 15.78 0.42 -5.83
C GLY A 10 14.47 1.20 -5.61
N ARG A 11 13.32 0.53 -5.60
CA ARG A 11 12.00 1.12 -5.38
C ARG A 11 11.48 0.77 -3.98
N THR A 12 10.78 1.72 -3.37
CA THR A 12 10.04 1.48 -2.13
C THR A 12 8.56 1.60 -2.44
N VAL A 13 7.77 0.62 -2.00
CA VAL A 13 6.32 0.60 -2.16
C VAL A 13 5.67 0.46 -0.80
N TYR A 14 4.73 1.34 -0.47
CA TYR A 14 3.88 1.19 0.71
C TYR A 14 2.68 0.33 0.37
N VAL A 15 2.48 -0.74 1.13
CA VAL A 15 1.33 -1.62 1.02
C VAL A 15 0.40 -1.35 2.21
N LEU A 16 -0.76 -0.77 1.92
CA LEU A 16 -1.78 -0.42 2.90
C LEU A 16 -2.91 -1.43 2.84
N ARG A 17 -3.28 -2.01 3.98
CA ARG A 17 -4.47 -2.86 4.12
C ARG A 17 -5.54 -2.10 4.88
N LEU A 18 -6.61 -1.76 4.16
CA LEU A 18 -7.74 -0.96 4.62
C LEU A 18 -8.96 -1.85 4.79
N LEU A 19 -9.61 -1.78 5.96
CA LEU A 19 -10.91 -2.41 6.18
C LEU A 19 -11.97 -1.35 5.87
N ASN A 20 -12.94 -1.69 5.03
CA ASN A 20 -14.09 -0.81 4.78
C ASN A 20 -15.28 -1.18 5.69
N ASP A 21 -16.33 -0.36 5.65
CA ASP A 21 -17.51 -0.51 6.51
C ASP A 21 -18.31 -1.80 6.25
N SER A 22 -18.11 -2.43 5.08
CA SER A 22 -18.71 -3.73 4.75
C SER A 22 -17.87 -4.93 5.24
N GLY A 23 -16.80 -4.69 6.00
CA GLY A 23 -15.88 -5.73 6.48
C GLY A 23 -14.92 -6.29 5.42
N LYS A 24 -14.87 -5.70 4.22
CA LYS A 24 -13.96 -6.09 3.14
C LYS A 24 -12.60 -5.43 3.32
N VAL A 25 -11.54 -6.20 3.10
CA VAL A 25 -10.17 -5.68 3.09
C VAL A 25 -9.76 -5.29 1.67
N TRP A 26 -9.22 -4.08 1.54
CA TRP A 26 -8.66 -3.51 0.32
C TRP A 26 -7.15 -3.37 0.50
N THR A 27 -6.39 -3.71 -0.54
CA THR A 27 -4.94 -3.51 -0.57
C THR A 27 -4.64 -2.37 -1.53
N VAL A 28 -4.00 -1.32 -1.03
CA VAL A 28 -3.53 -0.18 -1.82
C VAL A 28 -2.01 -0.23 -1.87
N ARG A 29 -1.43 -0.10 -3.07
CA ARG A 29 0.01 0.03 -3.26
C ARG A 29 0.34 1.45 -3.68
N VAL A 30 1.25 2.09 -2.96
CA VAL A 30 1.69 3.45 -3.23
C VAL A 30 3.18 3.44 -3.52
N ASP A 31 3.59 3.96 -4.67
CA ASP A 31 4.99 4.21 -4.96
C ASP A 31 5.52 5.33 -4.05
N ALA A 32 6.60 5.07 -3.32
CA ALA A 32 7.21 6.06 -2.45
C ALA A 32 7.94 7.18 -3.21
N ALA A 33 8.25 7.00 -4.50
CA ALA A 33 8.96 7.99 -5.30
C ALA A 33 8.05 9.17 -5.72
N ASP A 34 6.81 8.88 -6.10
CA ASP A 34 5.89 9.87 -6.68
C ASP A 34 4.47 9.86 -6.06
N GLY A 35 4.19 8.93 -5.14
CA GLY A 35 2.87 8.80 -4.53
C GLY A 35 1.82 8.17 -5.43
N SER A 36 2.19 7.63 -6.60
CA SER A 36 1.26 6.99 -7.51
C SER A 36 0.64 5.73 -6.90
N VAL A 37 -0.65 5.53 -7.16
CA VAL A 37 -1.41 4.36 -6.70
C VAL A 37 -1.50 3.35 -7.83
N GLN A 38 -1.23 2.07 -7.52
CA GLN A 38 -1.33 0.94 -8.45
C GLN A 38 -2.48 0.00 -8.09
#